data_AF-A0A7R9UN58-F1
#
_entry.id   AF-A0A7R9UN58-F1
#
_cell.length_a   1.000
_cell.length_b   1.000
_cell.length_c   1.000
_cell.angle_alpha   90.00
_cell.angle_beta   90.00
_cell.angle_gamma   90.00
#
_symmetry.space_group_name_H-M   'P 1'
#
loop_
_entity.id
_entity.type
_entity.pdbx_description
1 polymer ?
#
loop_
_entity_poly.entity_id
_entity_poly.type
_entity_poly.pdbx_seq_one_letter_code
_entity_poly.pdbx_strand_id
1 'polypeptide(L)'
;GDAGGGGSDAQLSQWRPLQAFPADLFRGGRTLRSYQLEGLNWLRFNYGQGRSVILGDEMGLGKTAQAVCMLQCLRTLHGVRLPFLIVVPLSTLQHWAREVAEWTSLHVVVFHGTKEARDVIVAHEWTNPHAAAAATAPSAHGGPPTASGTGAAPRAA
;
A
#
# COMPACT_ATOMS: atom_id res chain seq x y z
N GLY A 1 23.10 30.91 -5.45
CA GLY A 1 22.06 30.44 -6.38
C GLY A 1 21.61 29.10 -5.88
N ASP A 2 20.47 29.10 -5.23
CA ASP A 2 19.88 28.02 -4.43
C ASP A 2 19.01 27.10 -5.32
N ALA A 3 18.93 25.82 -4.93
CA ALA A 3 17.98 24.75 -5.32
C ALA A 3 18.72 23.40 -5.23
N GLY A 4 18.33 22.40 -4.46
CA GLY A 4 17.13 22.16 -3.67
C GLY A 4 17.16 20.66 -3.35
N GLY A 5 17.61 20.30 -2.15
CA GLY A 5 17.78 18.93 -1.69
C GLY A 5 17.26 18.76 -0.26
N GLY A 6 16.02 19.20 -0.01
CA GLY A 6 15.42 19.27 1.32
C GLY A 6 14.20 18.37 1.51
N GLY A 7 14.24 17.13 1.00
CA GLY A 7 13.08 16.22 1.01
C GLY A 7 13.14 15.05 2.01
N SER A 8 14.32 14.65 2.51
CA SER A 8 14.47 13.43 3.32
C SER A 8 14.51 13.65 4.83
N ASP A 9 14.87 14.84 5.29
CA ASP A 9 15.21 15.06 6.71
C ASP A 9 13.99 15.38 7.60
N ALA A 10 12.89 15.86 7.01
CA ALA A 10 11.70 16.25 7.77
C ALA A 10 10.89 15.07 8.32
N GLN A 11 11.05 13.86 7.77
CA GLN A 11 10.29 12.68 8.20
C GLN A 11 10.95 11.90 9.35
N LEU A 12 12.22 12.20 9.64
CA LEU A 12 13.03 11.55 10.68
C LEU A 12 12.78 12.11 12.09
N SER A 13 12.21 13.32 12.20
CA SER A 13 12.19 14.09 13.44
C SER A 13 11.27 13.52 14.53
N GLN A 14 10.47 12.49 14.24
CA GLN A 14 9.44 11.98 15.15
C GLN A 14 9.42 10.45 15.32
N TRP A 15 10.43 9.70 14.85
CA TRP A 15 10.48 8.27 15.14
C TRP A 15 10.63 8.04 16.66
N ARG A 16 9.72 7.23 17.22
CA ARG A 16 9.78 6.79 18.61
C ARG A 16 9.59 5.27 18.69
N PRO A 17 10.43 4.56 19.46
CA PRO A 17 10.23 3.15 19.70
C PRO A 17 8.94 2.95 20.51
N LEU A 18 8.23 1.86 20.21
CA LEU A 18 7.12 1.42 21.03
C LEU A 18 7.68 0.87 22.34
N GLN A 19 7.35 1.52 23.46
CA GLN A 19 7.77 1.09 24.80
C GLN A 19 7.03 -0.17 25.26
N ALA A 20 5.78 -0.33 24.79
CA ALA A 20 4.95 -1.49 25.02
C ALA A 20 4.19 -1.82 23.73
N PHE A 21 3.73 -3.08 23.61
CA PHE A 21 2.93 -3.50 22.47
C PHE A 21 1.55 -2.83 22.53
N PRO A 22 1.15 -2.04 21.52
CA PRO A 22 -0.13 -1.34 21.52
C PRO A 22 -1.25 -2.30 21.12
N ALA A 23 -1.76 -3.06 22.10
CA ALA A 23 -2.72 -4.14 21.88
C ALA A 23 -4.04 -3.68 21.22
N ASP A 24 -4.38 -2.39 21.34
CA ASP A 24 -5.52 -1.74 20.70
C ASP A 24 -5.39 -1.61 19.18
N LEU A 25 -4.16 -1.59 18.66
CA LEU A 25 -3.91 -1.51 17.21
C LEU A 25 -4.07 -2.85 16.50
N PHE A 26 -4.14 -3.96 17.24
CA PHE A 26 -4.14 -5.31 16.72
C PHE A 26 -5.42 -6.06 17.12
N ARG A 27 -5.82 -7.03 16.30
CA ARG A 27 -7.00 -7.85 16.57
C ARG A 27 -6.68 -9.00 17.54
N GLY A 28 -7.74 -9.50 18.18
CA GLY A 28 -7.71 -10.77 18.90
C GLY A 28 -7.00 -10.75 20.26
N GLY A 29 -6.72 -9.59 20.85
CA GLY A 29 -6.08 -9.47 22.17
C GLY A 29 -4.68 -10.07 22.25
N ARG A 30 -4.05 -10.31 21.09
CA ARG A 30 -2.71 -10.88 21.01
C ARG A 30 -1.66 -9.83 21.35
N THR A 31 -0.55 -10.28 21.91
CA THR A 31 0.58 -9.41 22.24
C THR A 31 1.88 -10.06 21.78
N LEU A 32 2.81 -9.24 21.29
CA LEU A 32 4.17 -9.68 21.02
C LEU A 32 4.95 -9.85 22.32
N ARG A 33 5.85 -10.82 22.35
CA ARG A 33 6.88 -10.93 23.41
C ARG A 33 7.85 -9.75 23.33
N SER A 34 8.57 -9.47 24.41
CA SER A 34 9.53 -8.35 24.48
C SER A 34 10.55 -8.37 23.35
N TYR A 35 11.18 -9.52 23.08
CA TYR A 35 12.13 -9.68 21.98
C TYR A 35 11.48 -9.47 20.60
N GLN A 36 10.20 -9.84 20.45
CA GLN A 36 9.49 -9.63 19.18
C GLN A 36 9.17 -8.15 18.95
N LEU A 37 8.81 -7.43 20.02
CA LEU A 37 8.60 -5.99 20.00
C LEU A 37 9.89 -5.24 19.66
N GLU A 38 11.03 -5.70 20.18
CA GLU A 38 12.35 -5.17 19.81
C GLU A 38 12.61 -5.33 18.30
N GLY A 39 12.39 -6.54 17.76
CA GLY A 39 12.48 -6.78 16.32
C GLY A 39 11.52 -5.91 15.50
N LEU A 40 10.28 -5.71 15.97
CA LEU A 40 9.32 -4.81 15.32
C LEU A 40 9.79 -3.34 15.34
N ASN A 41 10.33 -2.87 16.46
CA ASN A 41 10.89 -1.52 16.55
C ASN A 41 12.08 -1.35 15.60
N TRP A 42 12.94 -2.38 15.47
CA TRP A 42 14.04 -2.38 14.51
C TRP A 42 13.55 -2.32 13.05
N LEU A 43 12.50 -3.06 12.70
CA LEU A 43 11.87 -2.97 11.38
C LEU A 43 11.32 -1.57 11.09
N ARG A 44 10.57 -1.01 12.04
CA ARG A 44 9.98 0.34 11.94
C ARG A 44 11.04 1.42 11.79
N PHE A 45 12.14 1.29 12.54
CA PHE A 45 13.27 2.20 12.45
C PHE A 45 13.85 2.20 11.04
N ASN A 46 14.22 1.02 10.51
CA ASN A 46 14.83 0.91 9.19
C ASN A 46 13.89 1.36 8.05
N TYR A 47 12.58 1.11 8.18
CA TYR A 47 11.60 1.65 7.24
C TYR A 47 11.63 3.18 7.21
N GLY A 48 11.67 3.84 8.38
CA GLY A 48 11.81 5.30 8.47
C GLY A 48 13.11 5.83 7.87
N GLN A 49 14.16 5.01 7.82
CA GLN A 49 15.44 5.32 7.18
C GLN A 49 15.48 4.96 5.68
N GLY A 50 14.39 4.44 5.11
CA GLY A 50 14.37 3.97 3.72
C GLY A 50 15.27 2.75 3.45
N ARG A 51 15.59 1.95 4.48
CA ARG A 51 16.49 0.79 4.37
C ARG A 51 15.71 -0.52 4.27
N SER A 52 16.10 -1.36 3.31
CA SER A 52 15.63 -2.74 3.23
C SER A 52 16.26 -3.58 4.34
N VAL A 53 15.52 -4.60 4.80
CA VAL A 53 15.87 -5.40 5.98
C VAL A 53 15.65 -6.88 5.73
N ILE A 54 16.44 -7.71 6.41
CA ILE A 54 16.30 -9.17 6.44
C ILE A 54 16.13 -9.58 7.91
N LEU A 55 15.04 -10.29 8.22
CA LEU A 55 14.82 -10.87 9.55
C LEU A 55 15.49 -12.24 9.63
N GLY A 56 16.62 -12.30 10.33
CA GLY A 56 17.45 -13.50 10.47
C GLY A 56 17.20 -14.33 11.74
N ASP A 57 16.12 -14.06 12.48
CA ASP A 57 15.88 -14.72 13.77
C ASP A 57 15.73 -16.24 13.63
N GLU A 58 15.98 -16.97 14.72
CA GLU A 58 15.82 -18.42 14.79
C GLU A 58 14.39 -18.86 14.38
N MET A 59 14.28 -20.08 13.84
CA MET A 59 12.99 -20.65 13.46
C MET A 59 12.08 -20.79 14.69
N GLY A 60 10.79 -20.46 14.55
CA GLY A 60 9.83 -20.54 15.66
C GLY A 60 9.74 -19.29 16.54
N LEU A 61 10.62 -18.29 16.40
CA LEU A 61 10.56 -17.03 17.18
C LEU A 61 9.44 -16.07 16.76
N GLY A 62 8.57 -16.49 15.84
CA GLY A 62 7.40 -15.71 15.43
C GLY A 62 7.69 -14.58 14.43
N LYS A 63 8.65 -14.77 13.53
CA LYS A 63 8.96 -13.84 12.42
C LYS A 63 7.72 -13.44 11.61
N THR A 64 6.81 -14.39 11.38
CA THR A 64 5.53 -14.12 10.69
C THR A 64 4.71 -13.08 11.46
N ALA A 65 4.52 -13.25 12.76
CA ALA A 65 3.78 -12.31 13.60
C ALA A 65 4.45 -10.92 13.61
N GLN A 66 5.78 -10.85 13.69
CA GLN A 66 6.52 -9.58 13.60
C GLN A 66 6.30 -8.89 12.25
N ALA A 67 6.40 -9.63 11.14
CA ALA A 67 6.19 -9.09 9.80
C ALA A 67 4.75 -8.60 9.60
N VAL A 68 3.76 -9.37 10.05
CA VAL A 68 2.35 -8.99 10.01
C VAL A 68 2.09 -7.75 10.88
N CYS A 69 2.69 -7.68 12.06
CA CYS A 69 2.57 -6.51 12.92
C CYS A 69 3.19 -5.26 12.29
N MET A 70 4.31 -5.42 11.57
CA MET A 70 4.94 -4.35 10.82
C MET A 70 3.99 -3.76 9.77
N LEU A 71 3.28 -4.59 9.00
CA LEU A 71 2.32 -4.11 7.99
C LEU A 71 1.19 -3.28 8.62
N GLN A 72 0.65 -3.75 9.76
CA GLN A 72 -0.38 -3.00 10.48
C GLN A 72 0.17 -1.66 10.99
N CYS A 73 1.38 -1.63 11.57
CA CYS A 73 2.04 -0.39 11.99
C CYS A 73 2.26 0.56 10.81
N LEU A 74 2.64 0.07 9.63
CA LEU A 74 2.79 0.90 8.44
C LEU A 74 1.46 1.55 8.05
N ARG A 75 0.36 0.79 8.08
CA ARG A 75 -0.97 1.32 7.78
C ARG A 75 -1.45 2.34 8.82
N THR A 76 -1.34 2.03 10.11
CA THR A 76 -1.96 2.82 11.18
C THR A 76 -1.10 3.98 11.65
N LEU A 77 0.20 3.74 11.86
CA LEU A 77 1.13 4.74 12.41
C LEU A 77 1.83 5.55 11.34
N HIS A 78 2.17 4.94 10.20
CA HIS A 78 2.84 5.62 9.09
C HIS A 78 1.87 6.08 7.98
N GLY A 79 0.57 5.79 8.13
CA GLY A 79 -0.46 6.24 7.19
C GLY A 79 -0.35 5.65 5.79
N VAL A 80 0.38 4.53 5.61
CA VAL A 80 0.57 3.89 4.31
C VAL A 80 -0.73 3.24 3.87
N ARG A 81 -1.33 3.75 2.78
CA ARG A 81 -2.60 3.26 2.21
C ARG A 81 -2.43 2.45 0.91
N LEU A 82 -1.20 2.05 0.60
CA LEU A 82 -0.88 1.25 -0.58
C LEU A 82 -1.05 -0.24 -0.29
N PRO A 83 -1.27 -1.08 -1.32
CA PRO A 83 -1.28 -2.52 -1.15
C PRO A 83 0.12 -3.04 -0.75
N PHE A 84 0.15 -4.03 0.15
CA PHE A 84 1.36 -4.74 0.54
C PHE A 84 1.40 -6.10 -0.15
N LEU A 85 2.53 -6.45 -0.78
CA LEU A 85 2.74 -7.75 -1.40
C LEU A 85 3.50 -8.67 -0.45
N ILE A 86 2.93 -9.85 -0.18
CA ILE A 86 3.57 -10.92 0.59
C ILE A 86 3.75 -12.11 -0.35
N VAL A 87 4.99 -12.52 -0.61
CA VAL A 87 5.32 -13.69 -1.41
C VAL A 87 5.79 -14.80 -0.49
N VAL A 88 5.10 -15.94 -0.51
CA VAL A 88 5.33 -17.07 0.39
C VAL A 88 5.23 -18.40 -0.38
N PRO A 89 5.88 -19.48 0.10
CA PRO A 89 5.66 -20.81 -0.43
C PRO A 89 4.18 -21.21 -0.40
N LEU A 90 3.73 -21.99 -1.39
CA LEU A 90 2.34 -22.42 -1.51
C LEU A 90 1.84 -23.14 -0.23
N SER A 91 2.70 -23.94 0.40
CA SER A 91 2.37 -24.69 1.61
C SER A 91 2.07 -23.82 2.83
N THR A 92 2.60 -22.60 2.89
CA THR A 92 2.40 -21.69 4.04
C THR A 92 1.42 -20.57 3.74
N LEU A 93 0.90 -20.49 2.52
CA LEU A 93 0.03 -19.40 2.08
C LEU A 93 -1.20 -19.25 2.98
N GLN A 94 -1.91 -20.34 3.26
CA GLN A 94 -3.10 -20.32 4.11
C GLN A 94 -2.78 -19.94 5.57
N HIS A 95 -1.60 -20.31 6.06
CA HIS A 95 -1.12 -19.90 7.38
C HIS A 95 -0.90 -18.37 7.42
N TRP A 96 -0.22 -17.81 6.42
CA TRP A 96 -0.02 -16.37 6.32
C TRP A 96 -1.34 -15.59 6.22
N ALA A 97 -2.28 -16.06 5.40
CA ALA A 97 -3.60 -15.42 5.28
C ALA A 97 -4.34 -15.37 6.63
N ARG A 98 -4.29 -16.46 7.39
CA ARG A 98 -4.86 -16.53 8.75
C ARG A 98 -4.17 -15.57 9.70
N GLU A 99 -2.84 -15.57 9.76
CA GLU A 99 -2.09 -14.67 10.65
C GLU A 99 -2.44 -13.20 10.35
N VAL A 100 -2.48 -12.79 9.08
CA VAL A 100 -2.84 -11.40 8.75
C VAL A 100 -4.28 -11.07 9.20
N ALA A 101 -5.24 -11.98 8.97
CA ALA A 101 -6.63 -11.77 9.36
C ALA A 101 -6.85 -11.74 10.89
N GLU A 102 -6.08 -12.54 11.63
CA GLU A 102 -6.18 -12.66 13.08
C GLU A 102 -5.47 -11.52 13.81
N TRP A 103 -4.32 -11.07 13.33
CA TRP A 103 -3.54 -10.00 13.98
C TRP A 103 -3.96 -8.60 13.56
N THR A 104 -4.55 -8.43 12.36
CA THR A 104 -4.74 -7.11 11.75
C THR A 104 -6.15 -6.91 11.24
N SER A 105 -6.49 -5.65 10.94
CA SER A 105 -7.73 -5.29 10.24
C SER A 105 -7.52 -5.10 8.74
N LEU A 106 -6.42 -5.61 8.18
CA LEU A 106 -6.10 -5.52 6.75
C LEU A 106 -7.04 -6.42 5.94
N HIS A 107 -7.40 -5.95 4.76
CA HIS A 107 -8.06 -6.77 3.75
C HIS A 107 -7.01 -7.69 3.11
N VAL A 108 -7.23 -9.00 3.15
CA VAL A 108 -6.27 -10.00 2.68
C VAL A 108 -6.83 -10.67 1.44
N VAL A 109 -6.11 -10.56 0.32
CA VAL A 109 -6.46 -11.22 -0.94
C VAL A 109 -5.42 -12.29 -1.22
N VAL A 110 -5.89 -13.54 -1.28
CA VAL A 110 -5.06 -14.70 -1.59
C VAL A 110 -5.04 -14.91 -3.10
N PHE A 111 -3.94 -14.54 -3.74
CA PHE A 111 -3.78 -14.67 -5.19
C PHE A 111 -3.20 -16.04 -5.58
N HIS A 112 -4.03 -17.08 -5.60
CA HIS A 112 -3.65 -18.42 -6.08
C HIS A 112 -4.82 -19.13 -6.79
N GLY A 113 -4.51 -20.18 -7.54
CA GLY A 113 -5.52 -21.06 -8.18
C GLY A 113 -5.33 -21.19 -9.69
N THR A 114 -6.35 -21.72 -10.37
CA THR A 114 -6.37 -21.82 -11.84
C THR A 114 -6.40 -20.43 -12.47
N LYS A 115 -6.27 -20.37 -13.81
CA LYS A 115 -6.37 -19.11 -14.53
C LYS A 115 -7.72 -18.43 -14.26
N GLU A 116 -8.80 -19.20 -14.34
CA GLU A 116 -10.17 -18.72 -14.15
C GLU A 116 -10.37 -18.15 -12.74
N ALA A 117 -9.84 -18.83 -11.72
CA ALA A 117 -9.89 -18.34 -10.33
C ALA A 117 -9.15 -17.00 -10.19
N ARG A 118 -7.99 -16.84 -10.82
CA ARG A 118 -7.24 -15.58 -10.81
C ARG A 118 -7.94 -14.48 -11.58
N ASP A 119 -8.57 -14.80 -12.71
CA ASP A 119 -9.35 -13.83 -13.50
C ASP A 119 -10.51 -13.26 -12.66
N VAL A 120 -11.20 -14.10 -11.87
CA VAL A 120 -12.22 -13.66 -10.91
C VAL A 120 -11.62 -12.73 -9.85
N ILE A 121 -10.47 -13.09 -9.26
CA ILE A 121 -9.81 -12.23 -8.26
C ILE A 121 -9.46 -10.87 -8.86
N VAL A 122 -8.88 -10.83 -10.07
CA VAL A 122 -8.55 -9.57 -10.74
C VAL A 122 -9.81 -8.74 -10.99
N ALA A 123 -10.90 -9.35 -11.45
CA ALA A 123 -12.13 -8.64 -11.77
C ALA A 123 -12.81 -8.01 -10.54
N HIS A 124 -12.71 -8.63 -9.36
CA HIS A 124 -13.45 -8.21 -8.17
C HIS A 124 -12.60 -7.53 -7.09
N GLU A 125 -11.33 -7.87 -6.98
CA GLU A 125 -10.44 -7.38 -5.90
C GLU A 125 -9.45 -6.32 -6.39
N TRP A 126 -9.16 -6.28 -7.70
CA TRP A 126 -8.15 -5.39 -8.28
C TRP A 126 -8.79 -4.12 -8.85
N THR A 127 -9.20 -3.21 -7.97
CA THR A 127 -9.58 -1.85 -8.42
C THR A 127 -8.31 -1.04 -8.66
N ASN A 128 -8.10 -0.58 -9.91
CA ASN A 128 -7.03 0.37 -10.22
C ASN A 128 -7.51 1.79 -9.83
N PRO A 129 -7.00 2.39 -8.74
CA PRO A 129 -7.41 3.74 -8.34
C PRO A 129 -7.04 4.79 -9.40
N HIS A 130 -6.03 4.54 -10.26
CA HIS A 130 -5.68 5.43 -11.36
C HIS A 130 -6.66 5.30 -12.54
N ALA A 131 -7.30 4.14 -12.74
CA ALA A 131 -8.33 3.97 -13.75
C ALA A 131 -9.65 4.66 -13.35
N ALA A 132 -10.01 4.61 -12.06
CA ALA A 132 -11.20 5.29 -11.54
C ALA A 132 -11.07 6.83 -11.61
N ALA A 133 -9.87 7.37 -11.36
CA ALA A 133 -9.59 8.79 -11.52
C ALA A 133 -9.67 9.26 -13.00
N ALA A 134 -9.23 8.43 -13.96
CA ALA A 134 -9.32 8.74 -15.39
C ALA A 134 -10.77 8.69 -15.92
N ALA A 135 -11.62 7.81 -15.39
CA ALA A 135 -13.03 7.68 -15.79
C ALA A 135 -13.94 8.81 -15.26
N THR A 136 -13.49 9.58 -14.27
CA THR A 136 -14.27 10.67 -13.64
C THR A 136 -13.90 12.05 -14.20
N ALA A 137 -12.92 12.16 -15.09
CA ALA A 137 -12.59 13.42 -15.75
C ALA A 137 -13.66 13.74 -16.82
N PRO A 138 -14.39 14.86 -16.72
CA PRO A 138 -15.30 15.27 -17.78
C PRO A 138 -14.49 15.51 -19.06
N SER A 139 -14.91 14.90 -20.16
CA SER A 139 -14.32 15.09 -21.49
C SER A 139 -14.43 16.57 -21.88
N ALA A 140 -13.42 17.36 -21.54
CA ALA A 140 -13.29 18.75 -21.97
C ALA A 140 -12.75 18.78 -23.41
N HIS A 141 -13.57 18.39 -24.38
CA HIS A 141 -13.35 18.73 -25.79
C HIS A 141 -14.69 18.88 -26.52
N GLY A 142 -15.27 20.08 -26.34
CA GLY A 142 -16.40 20.59 -27.10
C GLY A 142 -16.25 22.09 -27.25
N GLY A 143 -15.21 22.53 -27.97
CA GLY A 143 -15.08 23.92 -28.39
C GLY A 143 -16.10 24.24 -29.49
N PRO A 144 -16.73 25.42 -29.50
CA PRO A 144 -17.73 25.78 -30.50
C PRO A 144 -17.08 25.97 -31.89
N PRO A 145 -17.72 25.56 -32.99
CA PRO A 145 -17.21 25.88 -34.32
C PRO A 145 -17.40 27.38 -34.59
N THR A 146 -16.30 28.14 -34.53
CA THR A 146 -16.21 29.48 -35.10
C THR A 146 -16.19 29.37 -36.62
N ALA A 147 -17.30 29.69 -37.28
CA ALA A 147 -17.34 29.88 -38.73
C ALA A 147 -17.24 31.38 -39.03
N SER A 148 -16.16 31.80 -39.70
CA SER A 148 -16.00 33.16 -40.21
C SER A 148 -15.27 33.19 -41.56
N GLY A 149 -16.00 33.61 -42.60
CA GLY A 149 -15.52 34.29 -43.83
C GLY A 149 -14.92 33.40 -44.93
N THR A 150 -15.02 33.67 -46.23
CA THR A 150 -15.54 34.78 -47.04
C THR A 150 -15.51 34.32 -48.51
N GLY A 151 -16.48 34.65 -49.35
CA GLY A 151 -16.40 34.36 -50.80
C GLY A 151 -17.42 35.15 -51.61
N ALA A 152 -16.93 36.13 -52.37
CA ALA A 152 -17.66 37.18 -53.05
C ALA A 152 -18.51 36.74 -54.25
N ALA A 153 -19.53 37.55 -54.55
CA ALA A 153 -20.34 37.59 -55.78
C ALA A 153 -19.49 38.01 -57.03
N PRO A 154 -20.00 38.01 -58.29
CA PRO A 154 -21.12 38.86 -58.70
C PRO A 154 -22.07 38.32 -59.82
N ARG A 155 -23.08 39.16 -60.08
CA ARG A 155 -24.24 39.09 -61.00
C ARG A 155 -23.94 38.84 -62.48
N ALA A 156 -24.92 38.23 -63.16
CA ALA A 156 -25.58 38.61 -64.43
C ALA A 156 -26.60 37.50 -64.74
N ALA A 157 -27.74 37.66 -65.39
CA ALA A 157 -28.57 38.76 -65.88
C ALA A 157 -29.95 38.13 -66.14
#